data_AF-A0AAU7A1N8-F1
#
_entry.id   AF-A0AAU7A1N8-F1
#
_cell.length_a   1.000
_cell.length_b   1.000
_cell.length_c   1.000
_cell.angle_alpha   90.00
_cell.angle_beta   90.00
_cell.angle_gamma   90.00
#
_symmetry.space_group_name_H-M   'P 1'
#
loop_
_entity.id
_entity.type
_entity.pdbx_description
1 polymer ?
#
loop_
_entity_poly.entity_id
_entity_poly.type
_entity_poly.pdbx_seq_one_letter_code
_entity_poly.pdbx_strand_id
1 'polypeptide(L)'
;MFSRELREAVAGGEITVSIRLWSRLKVKVGGQYATAGVVIEIDSVELLPFSAVTSEDVRRAGECDLETLRSRAAHAGPILDKTLVYRIEFHVV
;
A
#
# COMPACT_ATOMS: atom_id res chain seq x y z
N MET A 1 3.37 5.23 -6.85
CA MET A 1 2.80 6.56 -6.53
C MET A 1 1.33 6.37 -6.21
N PHE A 2 0.76 7.12 -5.25
CA PHE A 2 -0.67 7.04 -4.94
C PHE A 2 -1.53 7.70 -6.04
N SER A 3 -2.67 7.08 -6.34
CA SER A 3 -3.71 7.64 -7.21
C SER A 3 -4.18 8.98 -6.65
N ARG A 4 -4.60 9.91 -7.53
CA ARG A 4 -4.93 11.29 -7.14
C ARG A 4 -5.99 11.36 -6.04
N GLU A 5 -7.00 10.49 -6.11
CA GLU A 5 -8.09 10.37 -5.13
C GLU A 5 -7.62 10.01 -3.71
N LEU A 6 -6.50 9.28 -3.57
CA LEU A 6 -5.98 8.82 -2.27
C LEU A 6 -4.97 9.81 -1.66
N ARG A 7 -4.51 10.80 -2.42
CA ARG A 7 -3.42 11.68 -1.97
C ARG A 7 -3.83 12.53 -0.77
N GLU A 8 -5.06 13.02 -0.76
CA GLU A 8 -5.56 13.83 0.36
C GLU A 8 -5.65 12.99 1.64
N ALA A 9 -6.19 11.77 1.55
CA ALA A 9 -6.28 10.84 2.68
C ALA A 9 -4.90 10.35 3.16
N VAL A 10 -3.94 10.15 2.26
CA VAL A 10 -2.54 9.88 2.63
C VAL A 10 -1.94 11.08 3.35
N ALA A 11 -2.10 12.29 2.81
CA ALA A 11 -1.56 13.52 3.41
C ALA A 11 -2.19 13.81 4.78
N GLY A 12 -3.46 13.45 4.97
CA GLY A 12 -4.17 13.52 6.25
C GLY A 12 -3.81 12.41 7.24
N GLY A 13 -3.01 11.42 6.84
CA GLY A 13 -2.63 10.29 7.69
C GLY A 13 -3.73 9.25 7.91
N GLU A 14 -4.83 9.32 7.15
CA GLU A 14 -5.93 8.35 7.20
C GLU A 14 -5.51 7.02 6.55
N ILE A 15 -4.72 7.11 5.46
CA ILE A 15 -4.14 5.95 4.79
C ILE A 15 -2.75 5.69 5.36
N THR A 16 -2.58 4.51 5.96
CA THR A 16 -1.35 4.08 6.64
C THR A 16 -0.79 2.77 6.11
N VAL A 17 -1.49 2.11 5.19
CA VAL A 17 -1.07 0.86 4.56
C VAL A 17 -1.04 1.03 3.05
N SER A 18 -0.02 0.47 2.39
CA SER A 18 0.04 0.35 0.93
C SER A 18 0.31 -1.08 0.53
N ILE A 19 -0.55 -1.64 -0.32
CA ILE A 19 -0.32 -2.95 -0.95
C ILE A 19 0.22 -2.74 -2.36
N ARG A 20 1.37 -3.35 -2.67
CA ARG A 20 2.06 -3.18 -3.97
C ARG A 20 2.55 -4.51 -4.52
N LEU A 21 2.22 -4.78 -5.78
CA LEU A 21 2.87 -5.81 -6.58
C LEU A 21 4.16 -5.25 -7.20
N TRP A 22 5.32 -5.59 -6.66
CA TRP A 22 6.62 -5.20 -7.22
C TRP A 22 7.50 -6.42 -7.50
N SER A 23 8.27 -6.35 -8.60
CA SER A 23 9.29 -7.37 -8.92
C SER A 23 10.48 -7.32 -7.95
N ARG A 24 10.74 -6.17 -7.32
CA ARG A 24 11.78 -5.97 -6.30
C ARG A 24 11.34 -4.92 -5.30
N LEU A 25 11.74 -5.10 -4.04
CA LEU A 25 11.44 -4.14 -2.99
C LEU A 25 12.05 -2.76 -3.32
N LYS A 26 11.24 -1.69 -3.24
CA LYS A 26 11.66 -0.31 -3.58
C LYS A 26 11.81 0.60 -2.37
N VAL A 27 11.43 0.13 -1.19
CA VAL A 27 11.44 0.91 0.06
C VAL A 27 12.11 0.11 1.18
N LYS A 28 12.58 0.81 2.20
CA LYS A 28 13.16 0.20 3.41
C LYS A 28 12.45 0.74 4.65
N VAL A 29 12.35 -0.08 5.69
CA VAL A 29 11.89 0.33 7.02
C VAL A 29 12.81 1.45 7.55
N GLY A 30 12.20 2.47 8.18
CA GLY A 30 12.85 3.72 8.60
C GLY A 30 13.26 4.64 7.44
N GLY A 31 12.88 4.31 6.19
CA GLY A 31 13.12 5.16 5.04
C GLY A 31 12.04 6.23 4.91
N GLN A 32 12.45 7.47 4.66
CA GLN A 32 11.54 8.58 4.39
C GLN A 32 11.40 8.85 2.89
N TYR A 33 10.16 9.06 2.42
CA TYR A 33 9.84 9.22 1.01
C TYR A 33 8.80 10.33 0.81
N ALA A 34 9.06 11.24 -0.13
CA ALA A 34 8.10 12.25 -0.52
C ALA A 34 6.98 11.65 -1.37
N THR A 35 5.72 11.81 -0.95
CA THR A 35 4.54 11.36 -1.69
C THR A 35 3.31 12.18 -1.35
N ALA A 36 2.38 12.33 -2.28
CA ALA A 36 1.12 13.04 -2.04
C ALA A 36 1.24 14.47 -1.48
N GLY A 37 2.40 15.13 -1.65
CA GLY A 37 2.66 16.46 -1.09
C GLY A 37 3.16 16.46 0.36
N VAL A 38 3.36 15.30 0.95
CA VAL A 38 3.90 15.09 2.31
C VAL A 38 5.13 14.18 2.28
N VAL A 39 5.80 14.04 3.42
CA VAL A 39 6.82 13.01 3.63
C VAL A 39 6.19 11.89 4.45
N ILE A 40 6.42 10.65 4.03
CA ILE A 40 6.05 9.47 4.81
C ILE A 40 7.30 8.72 5.25
N GLU A 41 7.25 8.11 6.43
CA GLU A 41 8.26 7.17 6.90
C GLU A 41 7.69 5.75 6.87
N ILE A 42 8.49 4.78 6.43
CA ILE A 42 8.08 3.38 6.37
C ILE A 42 8.30 2.70 7.71
N ASP A 43 7.22 2.23 8.33
CA ASP A 43 7.23 1.53 9.61
C ASP A 43 7.52 0.03 9.46
N SER A 44 6.93 -0.60 8.44
CA SER A 44 7.06 -2.03 8.21
C SER A 44 6.91 -2.39 6.74
N VAL A 45 7.58 -3.48 6.34
CA VAL A 45 7.45 -4.07 5.01
C VAL A 45 7.36 -5.58 5.16
N GLU A 46 6.27 -6.16 4.70
CA GLU A 46 6.05 -7.60 4.71
C GLU A 46 5.72 -8.11 3.30
N LEU A 47 6.23 -9.29 2.94
CA LEU A 47 5.90 -9.98 1.69
C LEU A 47 4.95 -11.13 2.01
N LEU A 48 3.71 -11.03 1.55
CA LEU A 48 2.64 -11.98 1.90
C LEU A 48 1.78 -12.32 0.67
N PRO A 49 1.11 -13.49 0.65
CA PRO A 49 0.17 -13.81 -0.42
C PRO A 49 -1.06 -12.91 -0.31
N PHE A 50 -1.63 -12.48 -1.44
CA PHE A 50 -2.78 -11.57 -1.45
C PHE A 50 -3.99 -12.09 -0.66
N SER A 51 -4.15 -13.41 -0.55
CA SER A 51 -5.16 -14.05 0.31
C SER A 51 -5.01 -13.77 1.81
N ALA A 52 -3.83 -13.37 2.28
CA ALA A 52 -3.60 -12.98 3.67
C ALA A 52 -3.87 -11.49 3.93
N VAL A 53 -4.20 -10.70 2.91
CA VAL A 53 -4.62 -9.30 3.09
C VAL A 53 -5.96 -9.27 3.83
N THR A 54 -6.00 -8.55 4.95
CA THR A 54 -7.19 -8.50 5.81
C THR A 54 -8.14 -7.38 5.41
N SER A 55 -9.38 -7.43 5.88
CA SER A 55 -10.32 -6.31 5.72
C SER A 55 -9.86 -5.03 6.44
N GLU A 56 -9.02 -5.16 7.48
CA GLU A 56 -8.40 -4.00 8.12
C GLU A 56 -7.38 -3.33 7.19
N ASP A 57 -6.55 -4.13 6.51
CA ASP A 57 -5.59 -3.62 5.52
C ASP A 57 -6.29 -2.89 4.37
N VAL A 58 -7.43 -3.41 3.91
CA VAL A 58 -8.26 -2.77 2.88
C VAL A 58 -8.69 -1.37 3.32
N ARG A 59 -9.22 -1.24 4.55
CA ARG A 59 -9.64 0.06 5.10
C ARG A 59 -8.46 1.00 5.29
N ARG A 60 -7.35 0.52 5.85
CA ARG A 60 -6.13 1.32 6.09
C ARG A 60 -5.41 1.70 4.79
N ALA A 61 -5.69 1.00 3.69
CA ALA A 61 -5.25 1.36 2.34
C ALA A 61 -6.17 2.39 1.65
N GLY A 62 -7.30 2.74 2.27
CA GLY A 62 -8.28 3.67 1.72
C GLY A 62 -9.19 3.06 0.65
N GLU A 63 -9.30 1.73 0.59
CA GLU A 63 -10.16 1.05 -0.38
C GLU A 63 -11.47 0.58 0.27
N CYS A 64 -12.54 0.50 -0.53
CA CYS A 64 -13.84 0.05 -0.06
C CYS A 64 -13.90 -1.47 0.17
N ASP A 65 -13.18 -2.23 -0.65
CA ASP A 65 -13.25 -3.69 -0.71
C ASP A 65 -11.96 -4.30 -1.27
N LEU A 66 -11.82 -5.61 -1.08
CA LEU A 66 -10.61 -6.37 -1.43
C LEU A 66 -10.40 -6.45 -2.95
N GLU A 67 -11.46 -6.45 -3.76
CA GLU A 67 -11.35 -6.54 -5.23
C GLU A 67 -10.91 -5.22 -5.86
N THR A 68 -11.40 -4.10 -5.32
CA THR A 68 -10.92 -2.76 -5.67
C THR A 68 -9.44 -2.61 -5.33
N LEU A 69 -9.03 -3.03 -4.12
CA LEU A 69 -7.63 -3.07 -3.72
C LEU A 69 -6.79 -3.95 -4.66
N ARG A 70 -7.29 -5.15 -5.01
CA ARG A 70 -6.64 -6.09 -5.95
C ARG A 70 -6.39 -5.42 -7.30
N SER A 71 -7.43 -4.82 -7.88
CA SER A 71 -7.35 -4.15 -9.18
C SER A 71 -6.36 -2.99 -9.16
N ARG A 72 -6.34 -2.20 -8.08
CA ARG A 72 -5.38 -1.10 -7.92
C ARG A 72 -3.94 -1.59 -7.74
N ALA A 73 -3.74 -2.65 -6.98
CA ALA A 73 -2.42 -3.24 -6.75
C ALA A 73 -1.88 -3.97 -8.00
N ALA A 74 -2.73 -4.41 -8.92
CA ALA A 74 -2.41 -5.17 -10.14
C ALA A 74 -1.74 -4.32 -11.26
N HIS A 75 -1.16 -3.17 -10.93
CA HIS A 75 -0.43 -2.31 -11.88
C HIS A 75 0.76 -2.97 -12.60
N ALA A 76 1.29 -4.09 -12.08
CA ALA A 76 2.42 -4.82 -12.65
C ALA A 76 2.03 -6.20 -13.23
N GLY A 77 0.74 -6.53 -13.24
CA GLY A 77 0.23 -7.83 -13.69
C GLY A 77 -0.94 -8.34 -12.82
N PRO A 78 -1.58 -9.45 -13.23
CA PRO A 78 -2.72 -10.00 -12.52
C PRO A 78 -2.32 -10.47 -11.11
N ILE A 79 -3.17 -10.17 -10.13
CA ILE A 79 -3.03 -10.63 -8.75
C ILE A 79 -4.07 -11.73 -8.51
N LEU A 80 -3.58 -12.91 -8.18
CA LEU A 80 -4.36 -14.04 -7.70
C LEU A 80 -4.16 -14.18 -6.18
N ASP A 81 -4.96 -15.02 -5.54
CA ASP A 81 -4.92 -15.22 -4.09
C ASP A 81 -3.54 -15.66 -3.56
N LYS A 82 -2.76 -16.37 -4.37
CA LYS A 82 -1.40 -16.81 -4.03
C LYS A 82 -0.29 -15.87 -4.50
N THR A 83 -0.65 -14.79 -5.21
CA THR A 83 0.34 -13.82 -5.68
C THR A 83 0.93 -13.08 -4.50
N LEU A 84 2.26 -13.09 -4.39
CA LEU A 84 2.98 -12.37 -3.36
C LEU A 84 2.94 -10.87 -3.62
N VAL A 85 2.56 -10.11 -2.61
CA VAL A 85 2.48 -8.66 -2.62
C VAL A 85 3.21 -8.10 -1.41
N TYR A 86 3.75 -6.89 -1.56
CA TYR A 86 4.32 -6.16 -0.43
C TYR A 86 3.22 -5.40 0.30
N ARG A 87 3.06 -5.69 1.59
CA ARG A 87 2.31 -4.88 2.55
C ARG A 87 3.28 -3.91 3.20
N ILE A 88 3.02 -2.63 3.03
CA ILE A 88 3.91 -1.55 3.49
C ILE A 88 3.11 -0.69 4.46
N GLU A 89 3.55 -0.64 5.71
CA GLU A 89 3.02 0.29 6.70
C GLU A 89 3.86 1.55 6.74
N PHE A 90 3.20 2.68 6.88
CA PHE A 90 3.84 3.99 6.93
C PHE A 90 2.97 5.00 7.68
N HIS A 91 3.61 6.08 8.12
CA HIS A 91 2.96 7.25 8.69
C HIS A 91 3.51 8.54 8.04
N VAL A 92 2.73 9.63 8.15
CA VAL A 92 3.14 10.97 7.71
C VAL A 92 4.04 11.60 8.77
N VAL A 93 5.10 12.29 8.32
CA VAL A 93 6.08 13.02 9.15
C VAL A 93 5.87 14.52 9.04
#